data_AF-A0A523JG42-F1
#
_entry.id   AF-A0A523JG42-F1
#
_cell.length_a   1.000
_cell.length_b   1.000
_cell.length_c   1.000
_cell.angle_alpha   90.00
_cell.angle_beta   90.00
_cell.angle_gamma   90.00
#
_symmetry.space_group_name_H-M   'P 1'
#
loop_
_entity.id
_entity.type
_entity.pdbx_description
1 polymer ?
#
loop_
_entity_poly.entity_id
_entity_poly.type
_entity_poly.pdbx_seq_one_letter_code
_entity_poly.pdbx_strand_id
1 'polypeptide(L)'
;MVTTTSMHEQKKPEEITHKLPVYKRIWEWWKPVAQKIGNFQARVILTVFYFTMFMPFAILVKLFTDPLRIKPKTKKGWIERKDEQVDDLLARARKQF
;
A
#
# COMPACT_ATOMS: atom_id res chain seq x y z
N MET A 1 40.40 24.70 75.27
CA MET A 1 40.78 23.39 74.69
C MET A 1 39.50 22.76 74.16
N VAL A 2 39.23 22.43 72.90
CA VAL A 2 39.94 22.39 71.61
C VAL A 2 38.84 22.35 70.51
N THR A 3 38.93 23.26 69.53
CA THR A 3 38.44 23.27 68.11
C THR A 3 36.99 22.89 67.76
N THR A 4 36.17 23.76 67.15
CA THR A 4 36.22 24.36 65.79
C THR A 4 35.69 23.44 64.68
N THR A 5 34.64 23.92 63.99
CA THR A 5 34.27 23.66 62.58
C THR A 5 33.96 22.20 62.25
N SER A 6 32.68 21.80 62.23
CA SER A 6 31.83 21.95 61.04
C SER A 6 32.58 21.65 59.73
N MET A 7 33.13 20.44 59.64
CA MET A 7 33.62 19.82 58.41
C MET A 7 32.43 19.43 57.52
N HIS A 8 31.61 20.42 57.14
CA HIS A 8 30.77 20.33 55.95
C HIS A 8 31.68 20.53 54.73
N GLU A 9 32.58 19.59 54.49
CA GLU A 9 33.25 19.42 53.21
C GLU A 9 32.25 18.72 52.28
N GLN A 10 31.16 19.43 51.94
CA GLN A 10 30.27 19.00 50.87
C GLN A 10 31.01 19.19 49.56
N LYS A 11 31.64 18.09 49.18
CA LYS A 11 32.28 17.77 47.91
C LYS A 11 31.62 18.54 46.76
N LYS A 12 32.43 19.42 46.14
CA LYS A 12 32.18 20.12 44.88
C LYS A 12 31.38 19.21 43.93
N PRO A 13 30.22 19.62 43.40
CA PRO A 13 29.51 18.81 42.42
C PRO A 13 30.38 18.76 41.17
N GLU A 14 31.13 17.67 41.03
CA GLU A 14 31.87 17.33 39.84
C GLU A 14 30.85 17.10 38.72
N GLU A 15 30.57 18.20 38.02
CA GLU A 15 30.30 18.27 36.59
C GLU A 15 29.79 16.96 36.00
N ILE A 16 28.47 16.73 36.16
CA ILE A 16 27.76 15.66 35.47
C ILE A 16 27.71 16.04 33.99
N THR A 17 28.83 15.87 33.31
CA THR A 17 28.87 15.82 31.85
C THR A 17 28.14 14.54 31.48
N HIS A 18 26.82 14.64 31.34
CA HIS A 18 26.01 13.64 30.67
C HIS A 18 26.53 13.50 29.25
N LYS A 19 27.55 12.65 29.05
CA LYS A 19 27.86 12.13 27.73
C LYS A 19 26.60 11.38 27.30
N LEU A 20 25.81 11.99 26.42
CA LEU A 20 24.60 11.39 25.87
C LEU A 20 24.95 9.97 25.46
N PRO A 21 24.29 8.97 26.04
CA PRO A 21 24.78 7.61 25.94
C PRO A 21 24.67 7.14 24.49
N VAL A 22 25.67 6.38 24.05
CA VAL A 22 25.92 6.06 22.63
C VAL A 22 24.67 5.44 21.95
N TYR A 23 23.83 4.74 22.72
CA TYR A 23 22.56 4.18 22.26
C TYR A 23 21.56 5.25 21.77
N LYS A 24 21.48 6.43 22.41
CA LYS A 24 20.59 7.51 21.95
C LYS A 24 21.02 8.05 20.61
N ARG A 25 22.33 8.16 20.37
CA ARG A 25 22.88 8.67 19.10
C ARG A 25 22.60 7.71 17.94
N ILE A 26 22.76 6.41 18.18
CA ILE A 26 22.41 5.35 17.21
C ILE A 26 20.90 5.34 16.95
N TRP A 27 20.10 5.49 18.01
CA TRP A 27 18.64 5.54 17.92
C TRP A 27 18.13 6.72 17.09
N GLU A 28 18.64 7.93 17.34
CA GLU A 28 18.28 9.12 16.55
C GLU A 28 18.63 8.95 15.07
N TRP A 29 19.76 8.30 14.77
CA TRP A 29 20.19 8.05 13.40
C TRP A 29 19.41 6.91 12.71
N TRP A 30 18.90 5.97 13.49
CA TRP A 30 18.08 4.84 13.01
C TRP A 30 16.65 5.25 12.63
N LYS A 31 16.04 6.22 13.33
CA LYS A 31 14.67 6.71 13.05
C LYS A 31 14.38 7.00 11.58
N PRO A 32 15.18 7.79 10.84
CA PRO A 32 14.90 8.09 9.42
C PRO A 32 15.00 6.84 8.52
N VAL A 33 15.87 5.90 8.87
CA VAL A 33 16.01 4.62 8.14
C VAL A 33 14.77 3.75 8.36
N ALA A 34 14.33 3.63 9.63
CA ALA A 34 13.11 2.91 9.99
C ALA A 34 11.87 3.53 9.33
N GLN A 35 11.81 4.85 9.19
CA GLN A 35 10.68 5.54 8.56
C GLN A 35 10.61 5.28 7.05
N LYS A 36 11.74 5.26 6.35
CA LYS A 36 11.80 4.89 4.92
C LYS A 36 11.40 3.44 4.69
N ILE A 37 11.91 2.53 5.53
CA ILE A 37 11.59 1.10 5.47
C ILE A 37 10.11 0.87 5.78
N GLY A 38 9.57 1.54 6.80
CA GLY A 38 8.16 1.49 7.14
C GLY A 38 7.26 1.96 6.00
N ASN A 39 7.59 3.05 5.32
CA ASN A 39 6.83 3.52 4.16
C ASN A 39 6.87 2.54 2.99
N PHE A 40 8.02 1.91 2.73
CA PHE A 40 8.13 0.88 1.70
C PHE A 40 7.31 -0.36 2.06
N GLN A 41 7.47 -0.86 3.29
CA GLN A 41 6.72 -2.01 3.79
C GLN A 41 5.21 -1.75 3.80
N ALA A 42 4.77 -0.57 4.22
CA ALA A 42 3.35 -0.20 4.20
C ALA A 42 2.77 -0.25 2.78
N ARG A 43 3.50 0.24 1.76
CA ARG A 43 3.06 0.14 0.36
C ARG A 43 3.06 -1.30 -0.13
N VAL A 44 4.08 -2.09 0.21
CA VAL A 44 4.14 -3.50 -0.18
C VAL A 44 2.99 -4.29 0.44
N ILE A 45 2.76 -4.15 1.74
CA ILE A 45 1.65 -4.80 2.43
C ILE A 45 0.31 -4.35 1.86
N LEU A 46 0.12 -3.05 1.63
CA LEU A 46 -1.12 -2.52 1.05
C LEU A 46 -1.37 -3.06 -0.36
N THR A 47 -0.35 -3.10 -1.22
CA THR A 47 -0.47 -3.64 -2.58
C THR A 47 -0.74 -5.14 -2.55
N VAL A 48 0.01 -5.91 -1.78
CA VAL A 48 -0.21 -7.35 -1.63
C VAL A 48 -1.59 -7.64 -1.06
N PHE A 49 -2.06 -6.90 -0.06
CA PHE A 49 -3.39 -7.03 0.51
C PHE A 49 -4.48 -6.71 -0.53
N TYR A 50 -4.32 -5.60 -1.25
CA TYR A 50 -5.22 -5.20 -2.32
C TYR A 50 -5.30 -6.30 -3.39
N PHE A 51 -4.18 -6.79 -3.89
CA PHE A 51 -4.18 -7.89 -4.86
C PHE A 51 -4.74 -9.17 -4.25
N THR A 52 -4.41 -9.55 -3.02
CA THR A 52 -4.95 -10.77 -2.40
C THR A 52 -6.47 -10.72 -2.26
N MET A 53 -7.06 -9.54 -2.06
CA MET A 53 -8.51 -9.35 -1.98
C MET A 53 -9.17 -9.31 -3.38
N PHE A 54 -8.59 -8.56 -4.32
CA PHE A 54 -9.16 -8.34 -5.65
C PHE A 54 -8.82 -9.44 -6.67
N MET A 55 -7.68 -10.11 -6.52
CA MET A 55 -7.23 -11.19 -7.41
C MET A 55 -8.15 -12.41 -7.41
N PRO A 56 -8.62 -12.96 -6.28
CA PRO A 56 -9.60 -14.04 -6.32
C PRO A 56 -10.89 -13.57 -7.00
N PHE A 57 -11.35 -12.34 -6.73
CA PHE A 57 -12.52 -11.78 -7.42
C PHE A 57 -12.30 -11.66 -8.94
N ALA A 58 -11.13 -11.18 -9.36
CA ALA A 58 -10.77 -11.07 -10.78
C ALA A 58 -10.65 -12.44 -11.46
N ILE A 59 -10.10 -13.44 -10.77
CA ILE A 59 -10.02 -14.83 -11.25
C ILE A 59 -11.43 -15.41 -11.38
N LEU A 60 -12.30 -15.22 -10.38
CA LEU A 60 -13.69 -15.64 -10.43
C LEU A 60 -14.41 -14.99 -11.61
N VAL A 61 -14.39 -13.67 -11.73
CA VAL A 61 -15.04 -12.95 -12.84
C VAL A 61 -14.50 -13.39 -14.19
N LYS A 62 -13.18 -13.59 -14.33
CA LYS A 62 -12.55 -14.10 -15.57
C LYS A 62 -12.94 -15.55 -15.87
N LEU A 63 -13.21 -16.38 -14.86
CA LEU A 63 -13.67 -17.76 -15.04
C LEU A 63 -15.15 -17.82 -15.42
N PHE A 64 -15.99 -16.97 -14.82
CA PHE A 64 -17.44 -16.94 -14.99
C PHE A 64 -17.87 -16.16 -16.24
N THR A 65 -17.30 -14.98 -16.45
CA THR A 65 -17.45 -14.20 -17.66
C THR A 65 -16.27 -14.58 -18.54
N ASP A 66 -16.50 -15.23 -19.68
CA ASP A 66 -15.47 -15.49 -20.71
C ASP A 66 -15.52 -14.33 -21.74
N PRO A 67 -15.04 -13.12 -21.41
CA PRO A 67 -15.19 -11.94 -22.28
C PRO A 67 -14.45 -12.09 -23.60
N LEU A 68 -13.46 -12.99 -23.69
CA LEU A 68 -12.72 -13.23 -24.93
C LEU A 68 -13.20 -14.46 -25.71
N ARG A 69 -14.25 -15.18 -25.26
CA ARG A 69 -14.76 -16.39 -25.93
C ARG A 69 -13.63 -17.39 -26.24
N ILE A 70 -12.61 -17.46 -25.37
CA ILE A 70 -11.41 -18.27 -25.61
C ILE A 70 -11.71 -19.75 -25.37
N LYS A 71 -12.70 -20.06 -24.51
CA LYS A 71 -13.08 -21.44 -24.20
C LYS A 71 -13.59 -22.16 -25.46
N PRO A 72 -13.25 -23.45 -25.64
CA PRO A 72 -13.63 -24.22 -26.82
C PRO A 72 -15.14 -24.44 -26.94
N LYS A 73 -15.91 -24.30 -25.84
CA LYS A 73 -17.39 -24.39 -25.85
C LYS A 73 -18.08 -23.12 -26.34
N THR A 74 -17.36 -22.00 -26.46
CA THR A 74 -17.96 -20.75 -26.92
C THR A 74 -18.01 -20.74 -28.45
N LYS A 75 -19.17 -20.44 -29.05
CA LYS A 75 -19.32 -20.37 -30.52
C LYS A 75 -18.26 -19.41 -31.09
N LYS A 76 -17.29 -19.92 -31.85
CA LYS A 76 -16.29 -19.13 -32.59
C LYS A 76 -16.76 -19.03 -34.05
N GLY A 77 -16.82 -17.83 -34.62
CA GLY A 77 -17.28 -17.60 -35.99
C GLY A 77 -18.16 -16.36 -36.13
N TRP A 78 -18.56 -16.06 -37.38
CA TRP A 78 -19.51 -15.01 -37.71
C TRP A 78 -20.80 -15.21 -36.93
N ILE A 79 -21.17 -14.22 -36.12
CA ILE A 79 -22.42 -14.21 -35.36
C ILE A 79 -23.47 -13.67 -36.32
N GLU A 80 -24.47 -14.50 -36.62
CA GLU A 80 -25.65 -14.06 -37.36
C GLU A 80 -26.34 -12.95 -36.55
N ARG A 81 -26.36 -11.75 -37.12
CA ARG A 81 -26.97 -10.59 -36.48
C ARG A 81 -28.47 -10.84 -36.49
N LYS A 82 -29.16 -10.63 -35.37
CA LYS A 82 -30.62 -10.69 -35.36
C LYS A 82 -31.13 -9.52 -36.22
N ASP A 83 -31.71 -9.84 -37.37
CA ASP A 83 -32.12 -8.88 -38.41
C ASP A 83 -33.21 -7.91 -37.94
N GLU A 84 -33.92 -8.23 -36.85
CA GLU A 84 -34.95 -7.37 -36.24
C GLU A 84 -34.46 -5.94 -35.95
N GLN A 85 -33.17 -5.74 -35.66
CA GLN A 85 -32.61 -4.39 -35.41
C GLN A 85 -32.16 -3.68 -36.69
N VAL A 86 -31.86 -4.43 -37.76
CA VAL A 86 -31.33 -3.86 -39.01
C VAL A 86 -32.44 -3.14 -39.77
N ASP A 87 -33.65 -3.71 -39.80
CA ASP A 87 -34.79 -3.08 -40.49
C ASP A 87 -35.21 -1.75 -39.83
N ASP A 88 -35.23 -1.68 -38.50
CA ASP A 88 -35.51 -0.46 -37.74
C ASP A 88 -34.40 0.60 -37.95
N LEU A 89 -33.13 0.17 -38.02
CA LEU A 89 -32.00 1.07 -38.30
C LEU A 89 -32.05 1.64 -39.73
N LEU A 90 -32.37 0.81 -40.73
CA LEU A 90 -32.52 1.26 -42.12
C LEU A 90 -33.70 2.22 -42.29
N ALA A 91 -34.82 1.94 -41.61
CA ALA A 91 -35.97 2.82 -41.59
C ALA A 91 -35.67 4.19 -40.96
N ARG A 92 -34.86 4.22 -39.88
CA ARG A 92 -34.40 5.48 -39.26
C ARG A 92 -33.44 6.27 -40.15
N ALA A 93 -32.48 5.60 -40.78
CA ALA A 93 -31.51 6.26 -41.66
C ALA A 93 -32.18 6.93 -42.88
N ARG A 94 -33.22 6.31 -43.44
CA ARG A 94 -34.00 6.89 -44.55
C ARG A 94 -34.84 8.10 -44.17
N LYS A 95 -35.18 8.27 -42.89
CA LYS A 95 -35.96 9.42 -42.39
C LYS A 95 -35.10 10.67 -42.11
N GLN A 96 -33.77 10.55 -42.15
CA GLN A 96 -32.85 11.64 -41.79
C GLN A 96 -32.41 12.50 -42.99
N PHE A 97 -32.64 12.02 -44.22
CA PHE A 97 -32.39 12.76 -45.47
C PHE A 97 -33.72 13.20 -46.08
#